data_AF-A0A8X7PHK4-F1
#
_entry.id   AF-A0A8X7PHK4-F1
#
_cell.length_a   1.000
_cell.length_b   1.000
_cell.length_c   1.000
_cell.angle_alpha   90.00
_cell.angle_beta   90.00
_cell.angle_gamma   90.00
#
_symmetry.space_group_name_H-M   'P 1'
#
loop_
_entity.id
_entity.type
_entity.pdbx_description
1 polymer ?
#
loop_
_entity_poly.entity_id
_entity_poly.type
_entity_poly.pdbx_seq_one_letter_code
_entity_poly.pdbx_strand_id
1 'polypeptide(L)'
;MGMSTTDQPWGCPNSSSNITSKPSRNSSSHPRAPVEVVSSAQANFLRHFKRFDTVEDFSDHHYVSKGNASKQHSKTWVKKVQVDWKIFLENNLPETISVRACESRMDLMRAVIIGAEMVHYHSGGLRINPNLYNCGKVCLSLLGTWNGNAREQWLPQESTMLQLLVSIQALILNQKPYFNEPAYGRTKGTPSGEAHSKFYSENVYVLSLRTMVYSMRKPPKHFEEFVRSHYFERAHDILKAANGYIDGAPVCSIVKGTSQVESMKFRTEVAVFMKTVVDEFVKLGVNELEDIPEPPPVIHTDTSR
;
A
#
# COMPACT_ATOMS: atom_id res chain seq x y z
N MET A 1 32.91 2.60 -10.89
CA MET A 1 33.04 2.49 -9.42
C MET A 1 31.72 2.00 -8.89
N GLY A 2 31.69 0.78 -8.35
CA GLY A 2 30.45 0.11 -7.94
C GLY A 2 29.89 0.71 -6.66
N MET A 3 28.56 0.85 -6.60
CA MET A 3 27.84 1.20 -5.37
C MET A 3 27.13 -0.05 -4.86
N SER A 4 27.53 -0.45 -3.64
CA SER A 4 26.98 -1.56 -2.87
C SER A 4 25.54 -1.25 -2.46
N THR A 5 24.62 -2.17 -2.76
CA THR A 5 23.25 -2.17 -2.24
C THR A 5 23.22 -2.91 -0.90
N THR A 6 23.25 -2.18 0.21
CA THR A 6 22.92 -2.71 1.54
C THR A 6 22.63 -1.53 2.47
N ASP A 7 21.38 -1.05 2.45
CA ASP A 7 20.79 -0.30 3.55
C ASP A 7 19.27 -0.53 3.49
N GLN A 8 18.80 -1.53 4.23
CA GLN A 8 17.39 -1.70 4.54
C GLN A 8 17.06 -0.87 5.79
N PRO A 9 15.98 -0.07 5.81
CA PRO A 9 15.77 0.92 6.88
C PRO A 9 15.14 0.37 8.17
N TRP A 10 15.15 -0.95 8.40
CA TRP A 10 14.53 -1.55 9.58
C TRP A 10 15.46 -2.57 10.25
N GLY A 11 16.45 -2.07 10.98
CA GLY A 11 17.24 -2.87 11.90
C GLY A 11 17.41 -2.12 13.21
N CYS A 12 16.84 -2.64 14.30
CA CYS A 12 17.22 -2.25 15.66
C CYS A 12 17.62 -3.50 16.46
N PRO A 13 18.54 -3.37 17.43
CA PRO A 13 19.35 -4.47 17.93
C PRO A 13 18.65 -5.28 19.04
N ASN A 14 18.92 -6.58 19.04
CA ASN A 14 18.51 -7.53 20.06
C ASN A 14 19.01 -7.12 21.46
N SER A 15 18.11 -7.03 22.43
CA SER A 15 18.45 -7.32 23.83
C SER A 15 17.26 -7.97 24.53
N SER A 16 17.52 -9.20 24.97
CA SER A 16 16.57 -10.17 25.53
C SER A 16 16.08 -9.76 26.91
N SER A 17 14.78 -9.91 27.17
CA SER A 17 14.26 -9.98 28.54
C SER A 17 13.40 -11.24 28.70
N ASN A 18 13.87 -12.14 29.56
CA ASN A 18 13.18 -13.37 29.93
C ASN A 18 12.01 -13.04 30.86
N ILE A 19 10.78 -13.36 30.45
CA ILE A 19 9.62 -13.39 31.35
C ILE A 19 9.07 -14.82 31.36
N THR A 20 9.28 -15.49 32.49
CA THR A 20 8.71 -16.80 32.83
C THR A 20 7.21 -16.69 33.05
N SER A 21 6.40 -17.39 32.24
CA SER A 21 4.96 -17.52 32.44
C SER A 21 4.61 -18.86 33.14
N LYS A 22 3.69 -18.80 34.12
CA LYS A 22 2.99 -19.96 34.70
C LYS A 22 1.62 -20.12 34.03
N PRO A 23 1.06 -21.34 33.88
CA PRO A 23 -0.14 -21.55 33.07
C PRO A 23 -1.42 -21.58 33.91
N SER A 24 -2.54 -21.06 33.38
CA SER A 24 -3.89 -21.43 33.80
C SER A 24 -4.86 -21.64 32.63
N ARG A 25 -5.12 -22.93 32.37
CA ARG A 25 -6.31 -23.64 31.86
C ARG A 25 -7.36 -22.98 30.93
N ASN A 26 -7.38 -23.53 29.70
CA ASN A 26 -8.47 -24.07 28.86
C ASN A 26 -9.83 -23.34 28.72
N SER A 27 -10.19 -23.01 27.46
CA SER A 27 -11.43 -23.51 26.84
C SER A 27 -11.42 -23.49 25.28
N SER A 28 -12.06 -24.53 24.70
CA SER A 28 -12.50 -24.76 23.32
C SER A 28 -11.46 -25.12 22.24
N SER A 29 -11.65 -26.32 21.67
CA SER A 29 -10.76 -27.02 20.76
C SER A 29 -11.20 -26.90 19.29
N HIS A 30 -10.51 -26.05 18.55
CA HIS A 30 -10.18 -26.32 17.15
C HIS A 30 -8.67 -26.55 17.09
N PRO A 31 -8.14 -27.50 16.30
CA PRO A 31 -6.71 -27.67 16.17
C PRO A 31 -6.11 -26.40 15.54
N ARG A 32 -5.60 -25.50 16.38
CA ARG A 32 -4.93 -24.27 15.97
C ARG A 32 -3.52 -24.65 15.54
N ALA A 33 -3.17 -24.39 14.28
CA ALA A 33 -1.79 -24.52 13.84
C ALA A 33 -0.90 -23.56 14.66
N PRO A 34 0.32 -23.96 15.06
CA PRO A 34 1.24 -23.08 15.78
C PRO A 34 1.54 -21.81 14.96
N VAL A 35 1.56 -20.65 15.63
CA VAL A 35 1.79 -19.33 15.00
C VAL A 35 3.08 -19.31 14.17
N GLU A 36 4.16 -19.93 14.66
CA GLU A 36 5.43 -20.05 13.95
C GLU A 36 5.31 -20.82 12.62
N VAL A 37 4.51 -21.90 12.58
CA VAL A 37 4.29 -22.71 11.38
C VAL A 37 3.51 -21.92 10.34
N VAL A 38 2.48 -21.19 10.80
CA VAL A 38 1.65 -20.33 9.95
C VAL A 38 2.52 -19.22 9.35
N SER A 39 3.20 -18.41 10.17
CA SER A 39 4.09 -17.31 9.72
C SER A 39 5.16 -17.81 8.75
N SER A 40 5.80 -18.95 9.04
CA SER A 40 6.79 -19.53 8.13
C SER A 40 6.20 -19.87 6.76
N ALA A 41 4.93 -20.30 6.69
CA ALA A 41 4.26 -20.61 5.42
C ALA A 41 3.89 -19.34 4.64
N GLN A 42 3.41 -18.27 5.29
CA GLN A 42 3.09 -17.00 4.62
C GLN A 42 4.33 -16.26 4.15
N ALA A 43 5.38 -16.21 4.98
CA ALA A 43 6.68 -15.68 4.58
C ALA A 43 7.25 -16.43 3.36
N ASN A 44 7.18 -17.77 3.39
CA ASN A 44 7.58 -18.59 2.25
C ASN A 44 6.72 -18.36 1.02
N PHE A 45 5.40 -18.18 1.16
CA PHE A 45 4.52 -17.86 0.05
C PHE A 45 4.91 -16.54 -0.61
N LEU A 46 5.08 -15.47 0.16
CA LEU A 46 5.46 -14.16 -0.37
C LEU A 46 6.81 -14.20 -1.09
N ARG A 47 7.77 -14.99 -0.58
CA ARG A 47 9.09 -15.17 -1.22
C ARG A 47 9.01 -15.83 -2.59
N HIS A 48 8.04 -16.73 -2.80
CA HIS A 48 7.85 -17.45 -4.07
C HIS A 48 6.72 -16.87 -4.93
N PHE A 49 6.03 -15.83 -4.46
CA PHE A 49 4.96 -15.19 -5.21
C PHE A 49 5.53 -14.52 -6.46
N LYS A 50 5.05 -14.95 -7.64
CA LYS A 50 5.51 -14.38 -8.91
C LYS A 50 5.08 -12.92 -9.05
N ARG A 51 6.03 -12.05 -9.37
CA ARG A 51 5.78 -10.64 -9.68
C ARG A 51 5.01 -10.45 -10.98
N PHE A 52 5.09 -11.38 -11.92
CA PHE A 52 4.27 -11.39 -13.12
C PHE A 52 3.75 -12.80 -13.41
N ASP A 53 2.46 -12.92 -13.75
CA ASP A 53 1.85 -14.16 -14.23
C ASP A 53 0.64 -13.86 -15.14
N THR A 54 0.24 -14.82 -15.95
CA THR A 54 -1.02 -14.77 -16.72
C THR A 54 -2.11 -15.55 -16.02
N VAL A 55 -3.36 -15.08 -16.13
CA VAL A 55 -4.54 -15.75 -15.55
C VAL A 55 -5.73 -15.64 -16.50
N GLU A 56 -6.68 -16.57 -16.39
CA GLU A 56 -7.79 -16.66 -17.34
C GLU A 56 -8.97 -15.74 -16.97
N ASP A 57 -9.30 -15.62 -15.69
CA ASP A 57 -10.57 -15.04 -15.25
C ASP A 57 -10.46 -13.57 -14.82
N PHE A 58 -11.02 -12.67 -15.62
CA PHE A 58 -11.12 -11.22 -15.35
C PHE A 58 -12.58 -10.74 -15.28
N SER A 59 -13.51 -11.62 -14.93
CA SER A 59 -14.95 -11.30 -14.92
C SER A 59 -15.35 -10.13 -14.01
N ASP A 60 -14.54 -9.83 -12.98
CA ASP A 60 -14.74 -8.70 -12.04
C ASP A 60 -14.04 -7.40 -12.48
N HIS A 61 -13.33 -7.41 -13.61
CA HIS A 61 -12.46 -6.31 -14.00
C HIS A 61 -13.23 -5.07 -14.47
N HIS A 62 -12.83 -3.88 -14.02
CA HIS A 62 -13.52 -2.60 -14.33
C HIS A 62 -13.72 -2.37 -15.84
N TYR A 63 -12.75 -2.81 -16.65
CA TYR A 63 -12.77 -2.63 -18.11
C TYR A 63 -13.29 -3.87 -18.87
N VAL A 64 -13.81 -4.90 -18.19
CA VAL A 64 -14.24 -6.14 -18.86
C VAL A 64 -15.32 -5.91 -19.92
N SER A 65 -16.26 -5.01 -19.63
CA SER A 65 -17.34 -4.59 -20.54
C SER A 65 -16.89 -3.58 -21.59
N LYS A 66 -15.66 -3.06 -21.49
CA LYS A 66 -15.08 -2.13 -22.44
C LYS A 66 -14.18 -2.88 -23.41
N GLY A 67 -14.34 -2.58 -24.70
CA GLY A 67 -13.63 -3.27 -25.78
C GLY A 67 -14.34 -4.55 -26.23
N ASN A 68 -14.17 -4.90 -27.51
CA ASN A 68 -14.69 -6.13 -28.06
C ASN A 68 -13.62 -7.22 -27.92
N ALA A 69 -13.92 -8.31 -27.20
CA ALA A 69 -13.12 -9.54 -27.24
C ALA A 69 -12.87 -10.04 -28.69
N SER A 70 -13.71 -9.61 -29.64
CA SER A 70 -13.69 -9.99 -31.05
C SER A 70 -12.91 -9.06 -31.99
N LYS A 71 -12.41 -7.89 -31.56
CA LYS A 71 -11.52 -7.10 -32.43
C LYS A 71 -10.11 -7.66 -32.28
N GLN A 72 -9.70 -8.50 -33.22
CA GLN A 72 -8.30 -8.92 -33.35
C GLN A 72 -7.41 -7.68 -33.33
N HIS A 73 -6.60 -7.54 -32.28
CA HIS A 73 -5.64 -6.46 -32.19
C HIS A 73 -4.67 -6.55 -33.37
N SER A 74 -4.18 -5.40 -33.85
CA SER A 74 -3.21 -5.40 -34.95
C SER A 74 -1.95 -6.20 -34.55
N LYS A 75 -1.30 -6.85 -35.52
CA LYS A 75 -0.06 -7.60 -35.27
C LYS A 75 1.00 -6.74 -34.56
N THR A 76 1.07 -5.45 -34.91
CA THR A 76 1.97 -4.48 -34.28
C THR A 76 1.64 -4.26 -32.80
N TRP A 77 0.36 -4.13 -32.47
CA TRP A 77 -0.08 -3.98 -31.08
C TRP A 77 0.24 -5.23 -30.26
N VAL A 78 -0.07 -6.43 -30.78
CA VAL A 78 0.19 -7.70 -30.08
C VAL A 78 1.67 -7.85 -29.76
N LYS A 79 2.54 -7.58 -30.75
CA LYS A 79 4.00 -7.61 -30.55
C LYS A 79 4.45 -6.63 -29.46
N LYS A 80 3.87 -5.43 -29.41
CA LYS A 80 4.22 -4.43 -28.38
C LYS A 80 3.82 -4.90 -26.98
N VAL A 81 2.63 -5.48 -26.81
CA VAL A 81 2.20 -6.03 -25.52
C VAL A 81 3.07 -7.21 -25.10
N GLN A 82 3.43 -8.10 -26.03
CA GLN A 82 4.36 -9.21 -25.76
C GLN A 82 5.74 -8.72 -25.33
N VAL A 83 6.24 -7.63 -25.91
CA VAL A 83 7.49 -6.98 -25.46
C VAL A 83 7.36 -6.50 -24.02
N ASP A 84 6.26 -5.83 -23.67
CA ASP A 84 6.03 -5.37 -22.29
C ASP A 84 5.92 -6.55 -21.30
N TRP A 85 5.23 -7.63 -21.67
CA TRP A 85 5.17 -8.85 -20.84
C TRP A 85 6.54 -9.53 -20.69
N LYS A 86 7.35 -9.53 -21.76
CA LYS A 86 8.72 -10.03 -21.71
C LYS A 86 9.58 -9.21 -20.74
N ILE A 87 9.46 -7.89 -20.77
CA ILE A 87 10.14 -7.00 -19.80
C ILE A 87 9.76 -7.40 -18.35
N PHE A 88 8.49 -7.70 -18.10
CA PHE A 88 8.02 -8.14 -16.78
C PHE A 88 8.57 -9.52 -16.38
N LEU A 89 8.58 -10.48 -17.31
CA LEU A 89 9.12 -11.84 -17.09
C LEU A 89 10.61 -11.84 -16.79
N GLU A 90 11.36 -10.91 -17.36
CA GLU A 90 12.80 -10.73 -17.13
C GLU A 90 13.13 -10.07 -15.77
N ASN A 91 12.19 -10.10 -14.82
CA ASN A 91 12.31 -9.57 -13.45
C ASN A 91 12.61 -8.07 -13.36
N ASN A 92 12.27 -7.28 -14.38
CA ASN A 92 12.45 -5.83 -14.33
C ASN A 92 11.37 -5.11 -13.51
N LEU A 93 10.41 -5.83 -12.92
CA LEU A 93 9.45 -5.25 -11.98
C LEU A 93 10.12 -5.02 -10.62
N PRO A 94 9.97 -3.82 -10.01
CA PRO A 94 10.38 -3.58 -8.63
C PRO A 94 9.73 -4.60 -7.68
N GLU A 95 10.39 -4.88 -6.54
CA GLU A 95 9.91 -5.88 -5.58
C GLU A 95 8.52 -5.59 -5.01
N THR A 96 8.17 -4.31 -5.04
CA THR A 96 6.91 -3.75 -4.59
C THR A 96 5.81 -3.82 -5.64
N ILE A 97 6.06 -4.29 -6.86
CA ILE A 97 5.07 -4.31 -7.94
C ILE A 97 4.83 -5.75 -8.39
N SER A 98 3.55 -6.15 -8.38
CA SER A 98 3.10 -7.43 -8.90
C SER A 98 1.96 -7.26 -9.90
N VAL A 99 2.00 -7.99 -11.01
CA VAL A 99 1.09 -7.84 -12.14
C VAL A 99 0.48 -9.20 -12.53
N ARG A 100 -0.79 -9.19 -12.89
CA ARG A 100 -1.53 -10.30 -13.50
C ARG A 100 -2.10 -9.83 -14.82
N ALA A 101 -1.83 -10.53 -15.92
CA ALA A 101 -2.40 -10.22 -17.22
C ALA A 101 -3.46 -11.26 -17.62
N CYS A 102 -4.50 -10.82 -18.33
CA CYS A 102 -5.51 -11.74 -18.81
C CYS A 102 -5.02 -12.46 -20.07
N GLU A 103 -5.02 -13.79 -20.04
CA GLU A 103 -4.55 -14.61 -21.16
C GLU A 103 -5.47 -14.48 -22.38
N SER A 104 -6.79 -14.50 -22.16
CA SER A 104 -7.79 -14.39 -23.22
C SER A 104 -7.97 -12.95 -23.73
N ARG A 105 -7.58 -11.95 -22.94
CA ARG A 105 -7.74 -10.52 -23.22
C ARG A 105 -6.45 -9.77 -22.90
N MET A 106 -5.51 -9.75 -23.84
CA MET A 106 -4.19 -9.12 -23.67
C MET A 106 -4.24 -7.62 -23.34
N ASP A 107 -5.39 -6.98 -23.53
CA ASP A 107 -5.66 -5.58 -23.20
C ASP A 107 -6.06 -5.38 -21.72
N LEU A 108 -6.24 -6.45 -20.95
CA LEU A 108 -6.58 -6.43 -19.54
C LEU A 108 -5.41 -6.89 -18.68
N MET A 109 -5.09 -6.08 -17.67
CA MET A 109 -4.12 -6.43 -16.63
C MET A 109 -4.51 -5.81 -15.30
N ARG A 110 -4.07 -6.42 -14.21
CA ARG A 110 -4.20 -5.94 -12.84
C ARG A 110 -2.82 -5.81 -12.24
N ALA A 111 -2.55 -4.70 -11.55
CA ALA A 111 -1.30 -4.50 -10.84
C ALA A 111 -1.57 -4.16 -9.37
N VAL A 112 -0.77 -4.72 -8.48
CA VAL A 112 -0.69 -4.38 -7.05
C VAL A 112 0.68 -3.75 -6.81
N ILE A 113 0.67 -2.57 -6.22
CA ILE A 113 1.87 -1.82 -5.83
C ILE A 113 1.88 -1.68 -4.31
N ILE A 114 2.83 -2.34 -3.65
CA ILE A 114 3.13 -2.20 -2.22
C ILE A 114 3.93 -0.90 -2.03
N GLY A 115 3.43 0.00 -1.19
CA GLY A 115 3.90 1.37 -1.13
C GLY A 115 2.86 2.27 -1.79
N ALA A 116 2.20 3.06 -0.94
CA ALA A 116 1.08 3.96 -1.18
C ALA A 116 0.31 3.88 -2.53
N GLU A 117 -0.18 2.68 -2.91
CA GLU A 117 -1.36 2.34 -3.75
C GLU A 117 -1.44 2.79 -5.24
N MET A 118 -1.41 1.89 -6.27
CA MET A 118 -2.06 2.05 -7.63
C MET A 118 -1.99 0.75 -8.50
N VAL A 119 -2.87 0.38 -9.47
CA VAL A 119 -3.50 1.05 -10.66
C VAL A 119 -4.92 0.48 -10.96
N HIS A 120 -5.80 1.25 -11.65
CA HIS A 120 -7.24 1.40 -11.28
C HIS A 120 -7.35 1.31 -9.78
N TYR A 121 -7.18 2.48 -9.17
CA TYR A 121 -7.28 2.61 -7.74
C TYR A 121 -8.64 2.04 -7.31
N HIS A 122 -8.61 0.90 -6.62
CA HIS A 122 -9.77 0.35 -5.93
C HIS A 122 -10.03 1.27 -4.75
N SER A 123 -10.60 2.43 -5.07
CA SER A 123 -10.60 3.56 -4.16
C SER A 123 -11.30 3.27 -2.85
N GLY A 124 -12.28 2.35 -2.87
CA GLY A 124 -13.23 2.22 -1.79
C GLY A 124 -13.97 3.54 -1.51
N GLY A 125 -13.98 4.47 -2.48
CA GLY A 125 -14.46 5.85 -2.32
C GLY A 125 -13.48 6.81 -1.64
N LEU A 126 -12.25 6.40 -1.33
CA LEU A 126 -11.23 7.20 -0.65
C LEU A 126 -10.40 8.01 -1.65
N ARG A 127 -9.77 9.11 -1.19
CA ARG A 127 -8.88 9.97 -2.00
C ARG A 127 -7.60 10.22 -1.23
N ILE A 128 -6.61 9.35 -1.43
CA ILE A 128 -5.32 9.38 -0.72
C ILE A 128 -4.26 10.27 -1.39
N ASN A 129 -4.49 10.73 -2.62
CA ASN A 129 -3.54 11.58 -3.35
C ASN A 129 -4.29 12.56 -4.27
N PRO A 130 -3.77 13.77 -4.56
CA PRO A 130 -4.40 14.69 -5.52
C PRO A 130 -4.59 14.07 -6.92
N ASN A 131 -3.69 13.18 -7.33
CA ASN A 131 -3.75 12.45 -8.60
C ASN A 131 -4.55 11.14 -8.52
N LEU A 132 -5.11 10.79 -7.35
CA LEU A 132 -5.92 9.59 -7.11
C LEU A 132 -7.34 9.93 -6.70
N TYR A 133 -8.27 9.82 -7.64
CA TYR A 133 -9.64 10.25 -7.42
C TYR A 133 -10.43 9.16 -6.72
N ASN A 134 -11.46 9.56 -5.97
CA ASN A 134 -12.38 8.65 -5.29
C ASN A 134 -13.16 7.71 -6.24
N CYS A 135 -13.21 8.02 -7.53
CA CYS A 135 -13.80 7.17 -8.56
C CYS A 135 -12.82 6.20 -9.22
N GLY A 136 -11.57 6.14 -8.76
CA GLY A 136 -10.51 5.29 -9.32
C GLY A 136 -9.73 5.90 -10.48
N LYS A 137 -10.05 7.15 -10.89
CA LYS A 137 -9.30 7.88 -11.93
C LYS A 137 -7.89 8.24 -11.43
N VAL A 138 -6.92 8.01 -12.30
CA VAL A 138 -5.50 8.30 -12.09
C VAL A 138 -5.07 9.43 -13.00
N CYS A 139 -4.40 10.44 -12.45
CA CYS A 139 -3.83 11.57 -13.19
C CYS A 139 -2.33 11.39 -13.40
N LEU A 140 -1.93 11.16 -14.66
CA LEU A 140 -0.52 11.11 -15.05
C LEU A 140 -0.39 11.54 -16.51
N SER A 141 0.68 12.25 -16.87
CA SER A 141 0.92 12.70 -18.25
C SER A 141 1.04 11.52 -19.22
N LEU A 142 1.68 10.43 -18.79
CA LEU A 142 1.77 9.17 -19.54
C LEU A 142 0.40 8.52 -19.80
N LEU A 143 -0.64 8.89 -19.06
CA LEU A 143 -2.01 8.41 -19.27
C LEU A 143 -2.85 9.39 -20.09
N GLY A 144 -2.30 10.56 -20.46
CA GLY A 144 -3.05 11.65 -21.08
C GLY A 144 -4.11 12.28 -20.16
N THR A 145 -4.05 12.01 -18.85
CA THR A 145 -5.02 12.51 -17.86
C THR A 145 -4.48 13.65 -17.00
N TRP A 146 -3.27 14.12 -17.33
CA TRP A 146 -2.60 15.24 -16.70
C TRP A 146 -1.77 16.02 -17.71
N ASN A 147 -1.54 17.29 -17.43
CA ASN A 147 -0.68 18.14 -18.26
C ASN A 147 0.78 17.69 -18.15
N GLY A 148 1.50 17.76 -19.26
CA GLY A 148 2.92 17.46 -19.35
C GLY A 148 3.44 17.85 -20.73
N ASN A 149 4.76 18.01 -20.84
CA ASN A 149 5.42 18.29 -22.11
C ASN A 149 5.29 17.08 -23.06
N ALA A 150 5.53 17.29 -24.36
CA ALA A 150 5.41 16.23 -25.37
C ALA A 150 6.23 14.96 -25.05
N ARG A 151 7.36 15.11 -24.35
CA ARG A 151 8.22 14.00 -23.90
C ARG A 151 7.72 13.27 -22.65
N GLU A 152 6.81 13.88 -21.89
CA GLU A 152 6.21 13.32 -20.67
C GLU A 152 4.87 12.61 -20.96
N GLN A 153 4.33 12.78 -22.16
CA GLN A 153 3.15 12.08 -22.65
C GLN A 153 3.50 10.68 -23.15
N TRP A 154 2.47 9.83 -23.34
CA TRP A 154 2.66 8.50 -23.90
C TRP A 154 3.24 8.57 -25.32
N LEU A 155 4.41 7.97 -25.52
CA LEU A 155 5.06 7.85 -26.82
C LEU A 155 4.88 6.40 -27.32
N PRO A 156 4.07 6.14 -28.37
CA PRO A 156 3.70 4.78 -28.76
C PRO A 156 4.85 3.80 -29.01
N GLN A 157 6.01 4.30 -29.42
CA GLN A 157 7.19 3.48 -29.74
C GLN A 157 8.23 3.42 -28.61
N GLU A 158 8.15 4.32 -27.62
CA GLU A 158 9.17 4.48 -26.58
C GLU A 158 8.63 4.10 -25.19
N SER A 159 7.37 4.45 -24.89
CA SER A 159 6.77 4.19 -23.60
C SER A 159 6.49 2.71 -23.37
N THR A 160 6.58 2.30 -22.11
CA THR A 160 6.34 0.91 -21.67
C THR A 160 5.38 0.89 -20.49
N MET A 161 4.67 -0.22 -20.31
CA MET A 161 3.87 -0.42 -19.09
C MET A 161 4.75 -0.40 -17.82
N LEU A 162 6.01 -0.85 -17.89
CA LEU A 162 6.94 -0.73 -16.76
C LEU A 162 7.20 0.74 -16.40
N GLN A 163 7.47 1.60 -17.39
CA GLN A 163 7.65 3.04 -17.18
C GLN A 163 6.42 3.63 -16.48
N LEU A 164 5.21 3.30 -16.96
CA LEU A 164 3.97 3.73 -16.34
C LEU A 164 3.90 3.30 -14.86
N LEU A 165 4.12 2.03 -14.55
CA LEU A 165 4.06 1.49 -13.19
C LEU A 165 5.09 2.13 -12.25
N VAL A 166 6.31 2.37 -12.72
CA VAL A 166 7.38 3.01 -11.94
C VAL A 166 7.12 4.50 -11.77
N SER A 167 6.63 5.20 -12.81
CA SER A 167 6.25 6.61 -12.70
C SER A 167 5.12 6.83 -11.70
N ILE A 168 4.15 5.92 -11.66
CA ILE A 168 3.11 5.88 -10.64
C ILE A 168 3.73 5.84 -9.25
N GLN A 169 4.58 4.83 -8.99
CA GLN A 169 5.22 4.64 -7.69
C GLN A 169 6.06 5.86 -7.28
N ALA A 170 6.84 6.41 -8.20
CA ALA A 170 7.78 7.49 -7.90
C ALA A 170 7.11 8.86 -7.77
N LEU A 171 6.13 9.18 -8.63
CA LEU A 171 5.58 10.53 -8.73
C LEU A 171 4.31 10.71 -7.89
N ILE A 172 3.48 9.67 -7.79
CA ILE A 172 2.19 9.76 -7.08
C ILE A 172 2.36 9.28 -5.64
N LEU A 173 3.05 8.16 -5.42
CA LEU A 173 3.13 7.48 -4.12
C LEU A 173 4.33 7.99 -3.29
N ASN A 174 4.54 9.31 -3.29
CA ASN A 174 5.68 9.96 -2.66
C ASN A 174 5.41 10.40 -1.21
N GLN A 175 6.47 10.79 -0.50
CA GLN A 175 6.43 11.13 0.93
C GLN A 175 5.60 12.38 1.27
N LYS A 176 5.39 13.30 0.32
CA LYS A 176 4.67 14.57 0.52
C LYS A 176 3.62 14.78 -0.57
N PRO A 177 2.55 13.96 -0.59
CA PRO A 177 1.58 13.91 -1.68
C PRO A 177 0.77 15.21 -1.83
N TYR A 178 0.72 16.05 -0.81
CA TYR A 178 0.12 17.39 -0.87
C TYR A 178 0.67 18.24 -2.03
N PHE A 179 1.97 18.16 -2.29
CA PHE A 179 2.62 18.97 -3.33
C PHE A 179 2.40 18.45 -4.76
N ASN A 180 1.69 17.33 -4.92
CA ASN A 180 1.28 16.86 -6.24
C ASN A 180 0.15 17.72 -6.85
N GLU A 181 -0.51 18.53 -6.02
CA GLU A 181 -1.46 19.54 -6.50
C GLU A 181 -0.69 20.69 -7.21
N PRO A 182 -1.02 21.03 -8.48
CA PRO A 182 -0.27 22.02 -9.26
C PRO A 182 -0.04 23.36 -8.59
N ALA A 183 -1.00 23.83 -7.79
CA ALA A 183 -0.93 25.13 -7.14
C ALA A 183 0.06 25.16 -5.95
N TYR A 184 0.40 24.00 -5.38
CA TYR A 184 1.09 23.93 -4.09
C TYR A 184 2.59 23.68 -4.20
N GLY A 185 3.09 23.27 -5.37
CA GLY A 185 4.52 23.01 -5.58
C GLY A 185 5.44 24.19 -5.20
N ARG A 186 4.99 25.43 -5.43
CA ARG A 186 5.74 26.66 -5.07
C ARG A 186 5.85 26.91 -3.56
N THR A 187 5.00 26.28 -2.76
CA THR A 187 4.97 26.44 -1.30
C THR A 187 5.84 25.42 -0.58
N LYS A 188 6.41 24.45 -1.30
CA LYS A 188 7.31 23.44 -0.76
C LYS A 188 8.52 24.10 -0.07
N GLY A 189 8.84 23.66 1.15
CA GLY A 189 9.90 24.26 1.96
C GLY A 189 9.51 25.55 2.70
N THR A 190 8.32 26.13 2.45
CA THR A 190 7.82 27.25 3.27
C THR A 190 7.15 26.72 4.54
N PRO A 191 7.18 27.45 5.67
CA PRO A 191 6.51 27.00 6.91
C PRO A 191 5.03 26.69 6.71
N SER A 192 4.31 27.52 5.92
CA SER A 192 2.90 27.30 5.61
C SER A 192 2.70 26.04 4.76
N GLY A 193 3.46 25.87 3.67
CA GLY A 193 3.32 24.70 2.81
C GLY A 193 3.66 23.38 3.51
N GLU A 194 4.68 23.38 4.37
CA GLU A 194 5.05 22.22 5.18
C GLU A 194 3.98 21.88 6.24
N ALA A 195 3.35 22.89 6.86
CA ALA A 195 2.24 22.67 7.78
C ALA A 195 1.02 22.04 7.09
N HIS A 196 0.66 22.51 5.89
CA HIS A 196 -0.43 21.90 5.10
C HIS A 196 -0.07 20.49 4.64
N SER A 197 1.18 20.26 4.21
CA SER A 197 1.65 18.92 3.85
C SER A 197 1.58 17.95 5.03
N LYS A 198 1.89 18.40 6.25
CA LYS A 198 1.78 17.59 7.46
C LYS A 198 0.33 17.16 7.72
N PHE A 199 -0.60 18.13 7.74
CA PHE A 199 -2.02 17.84 7.93
C PHE A 199 -2.58 16.90 6.85
N TYR A 200 -2.14 17.08 5.61
CA TYR A 200 -2.51 16.19 4.52
C TYR A 200 -1.99 14.77 4.76
N SER A 201 -0.72 14.60 5.16
CA SER A 201 -0.13 13.29 5.47
C SER A 201 -0.82 12.58 6.63
N GLU A 202 -1.20 13.30 7.69
CA GLU A 202 -2.01 12.75 8.79
C GLU A 202 -3.32 12.13 8.27
N ASN A 203 -4.07 12.88 7.47
CA ASN A 203 -5.31 12.39 6.87
C ASN A 203 -5.08 11.21 5.92
N VAL A 204 -4.04 11.26 5.09
CA VAL A 204 -3.68 10.15 4.19
C VAL A 204 -3.34 8.87 4.95
N TYR A 205 -2.71 8.97 6.11
CA TYR A 205 -2.43 7.80 6.94
C TYR A 205 -3.72 7.14 7.44
N VAL A 206 -4.69 7.93 7.95
CA VAL A 206 -6.00 7.41 8.37
C VAL A 206 -6.74 6.76 7.19
N LEU A 207 -6.69 7.37 6.01
CA LEU A 207 -7.26 6.77 4.79
C LEU A 207 -6.52 5.49 4.39
N SER A 208 -5.20 5.41 4.56
CA SER A 208 -4.42 4.19 4.30
C SER A 208 -4.89 3.04 5.19
N LEU A 209 -5.13 3.28 6.49
CA LEU A 209 -5.69 2.25 7.37
C LEU A 209 -7.06 1.75 6.87
N ARG A 210 -7.91 2.67 6.39
CA ARG A 210 -9.20 2.30 5.79
C ARG A 210 -9.02 1.48 4.52
N THR A 211 -8.05 1.82 3.66
CA THR A 211 -7.72 1.00 2.49
C THR A 211 -7.25 -0.39 2.91
N MET A 212 -6.41 -0.51 3.95
CA MET A 212 -5.97 -1.82 4.45
C MET A 212 -7.16 -2.71 4.84
N VAL A 213 -8.09 -2.17 5.63
CA VAL A 213 -9.33 -2.88 6.02
C VAL A 213 -10.16 -3.25 4.79
N TYR A 214 -10.32 -2.34 3.84
CA TYR A 214 -11.03 -2.61 2.60
C TYR A 214 -10.37 -3.75 1.80
N SER A 215 -9.04 -3.72 1.64
CA SER A 215 -8.28 -4.74 0.92
C SER A 215 -8.31 -6.09 1.62
N MET A 216 -8.25 -6.14 2.96
CA MET A 216 -8.39 -7.39 3.72
C MET A 216 -9.79 -8.00 3.56
N ARG A 217 -10.84 -7.18 3.58
CA ARG A 217 -12.25 -7.64 3.45
C ARG A 217 -12.64 -8.00 2.02
N LYS A 218 -12.05 -7.33 1.04
CA LYS A 218 -12.33 -7.54 -0.39
C LYS A 218 -11.02 -7.55 -1.19
N PRO A 219 -10.21 -8.62 -1.04
CA PRO A 219 -8.96 -8.73 -1.79
C PRO A 219 -9.22 -8.70 -3.30
N PRO A 220 -8.34 -8.08 -4.09
CA PRO A 220 -8.45 -8.15 -5.54
C PRO A 220 -8.30 -9.60 -6.01
N LYS A 221 -9.08 -9.97 -7.03
CA LYS A 221 -9.00 -11.29 -7.65
C LYS A 221 -7.58 -11.62 -8.12
N HIS A 222 -7.12 -12.83 -7.83
CA HIS A 222 -5.75 -13.34 -8.06
C HIS A 222 -4.66 -12.78 -7.15
N PHE A 223 -5.06 -12.02 -6.12
CA PHE A 223 -4.19 -11.46 -5.08
C PHE A 223 -4.70 -11.79 -3.67
N GLU A 224 -5.64 -12.70 -3.51
CA GLU A 224 -6.25 -13.06 -2.22
C GLU A 224 -5.19 -13.54 -1.22
N GLU A 225 -4.41 -14.56 -1.58
CA GLU A 225 -3.36 -15.10 -0.70
C GLU A 225 -2.21 -14.12 -0.52
N PHE A 226 -1.94 -13.28 -1.52
CA PHE A 226 -0.96 -12.21 -1.42
C PHE A 226 -1.35 -11.17 -0.38
N VAL A 227 -2.60 -10.68 -0.43
CA VAL A 227 -3.14 -9.72 0.54
C VAL A 227 -3.15 -10.32 1.94
N ARG A 228 -3.64 -11.56 2.07
CA ARG A 228 -3.67 -12.29 3.34
C ARG A 228 -2.26 -12.43 3.93
N SER A 229 -1.31 -12.95 3.16
CA SER A 229 0.07 -13.16 3.61
C SER A 229 0.77 -11.84 3.91
N HIS A 230 0.56 -10.81 3.09
CA HIS A 230 1.15 -9.49 3.28
C HIS A 230 0.73 -8.87 4.61
N TYR A 231 -0.58 -8.83 4.91
CA TYR A 231 -1.05 -8.22 6.15
C TYR A 231 -0.78 -9.09 7.38
N PHE A 232 -0.77 -10.42 7.24
CA PHE A 232 -0.35 -11.32 8.32
C PHE A 232 1.10 -11.01 8.75
N GLU A 233 2.04 -11.01 7.80
CA GLU A 233 3.46 -10.78 8.08
C GLU A 233 3.77 -9.34 8.54
N ARG A 234 2.92 -8.37 8.17
CA ARG A 234 3.10 -6.95 8.52
C ARG A 234 2.29 -6.48 9.72
N ALA A 235 1.43 -7.32 10.30
CA ALA A 235 0.48 -6.90 11.33
C ALA A 235 1.18 -6.22 12.53
N HIS A 236 2.26 -6.83 13.04
CA HIS A 236 3.05 -6.30 14.16
C HIS A 236 3.75 -4.98 13.81
N ASP A 237 4.34 -4.88 12.62
CA ASP A 237 4.99 -3.65 12.15
C ASP A 237 3.97 -2.50 12.03
N ILE A 238 2.80 -2.78 11.46
CA ILE A 238 1.72 -1.80 11.28
C ILE A 238 1.20 -1.34 12.64
N LEU A 239 0.95 -2.26 13.57
CA LEU A 239 0.50 -1.94 14.92
C LEU A 239 1.53 -1.09 15.67
N LYS A 240 2.81 -1.48 15.59
CA LYS A 240 3.91 -0.72 16.19
C LYS A 240 4.00 0.70 15.65
N ALA A 241 3.89 0.88 14.33
CA ALA A 241 3.88 2.19 13.70
C ALA A 241 2.67 3.03 14.16
N ALA A 242 1.47 2.44 14.19
CA ALA A 242 0.25 3.11 14.63
C ALA A 242 0.34 3.56 16.10
N ASN A 243 0.84 2.71 16.99
CA ASN A 243 1.07 3.07 18.39
C ASN A 243 2.09 4.20 18.53
N GLY A 244 3.17 4.19 17.75
CA GLY A 244 4.11 5.30 17.71
C GLY A 244 3.42 6.63 17.34
N TYR A 245 2.52 6.61 16.35
CA TYR A 245 1.74 7.80 15.98
C TYR A 245 0.74 8.23 17.06
N ILE A 246 0.07 7.28 17.72
CA ILE A 246 -0.81 7.54 18.87
C ILE A 246 -0.02 8.19 20.02
N ASP A 247 1.25 7.82 20.22
CA ASP A 247 2.14 8.39 21.23
C ASP A 247 2.74 9.74 20.82
N GLY A 248 2.46 10.20 19.59
CA GLY A 248 2.86 11.52 19.07
C GLY A 248 4.14 11.52 18.24
N ALA A 249 4.62 10.36 17.79
CA ALA A 249 5.70 10.28 16.81
C ALA A 249 5.26 10.95 15.49
N PRO A 250 6.15 11.70 14.81
CA PRO A 250 5.77 12.38 13.59
C PRO A 250 5.52 11.44 12.42
N VAL A 251 4.48 11.73 11.64
CA VAL A 251 4.14 10.99 10.40
C VAL A 251 5.22 11.27 9.35
N CYS A 252 5.77 10.21 8.75
CA CYS A 252 6.79 10.28 7.69
C CYS A 252 8.16 10.90 8.06
N SER A 253 8.56 11.00 9.33
CA SER A 253 9.86 11.59 9.68
C SER A 253 11.04 10.62 9.55
N ILE A 254 11.95 10.90 8.60
CA ILE A 254 13.33 10.35 8.56
C ILE A 254 14.32 11.34 9.22
N VAL A 255 13.88 12.56 9.54
CA VAL A 255 14.75 13.61 10.07
C VAL A 255 14.69 13.64 11.59
N LYS A 256 15.79 13.21 12.23
CA LYS A 256 16.07 13.51 13.64
C LYS A 256 16.11 15.03 13.83
N GLY A 257 15.18 15.63 14.57
CA GLY A 257 15.42 16.96 15.14
C GLY A 257 14.27 17.97 15.22
N THR A 258 13.01 17.63 14.91
CA THR A 258 11.90 18.57 15.14
C THR A 258 10.87 18.00 16.09
N SER A 259 10.76 18.58 17.29
CA SER A 259 9.76 18.29 18.33
C SER A 259 8.35 18.78 17.92
N GLN A 260 7.85 18.33 16.76
CA GLN A 260 6.47 18.61 16.37
C GLN A 260 5.60 17.41 16.72
N VAL A 261 4.67 17.64 17.65
CA VAL A 261 3.67 16.65 18.07
C VAL A 261 2.58 16.57 17.01
N GLU A 262 2.14 15.36 16.70
CA GLU A 262 1.02 15.12 15.79
C GLU A 262 -0.30 15.70 16.34
N SER A 263 -1.24 16.04 15.43
CA SER A 263 -2.49 16.65 15.88
C SER A 263 -3.29 15.70 16.78
N MET A 264 -3.91 16.24 17.84
CA MET A 264 -4.74 15.44 18.75
C MET A 264 -5.89 14.74 18.01
N LYS A 265 -6.44 15.39 16.97
CA LYS A 265 -7.45 14.80 16.09
C LYS A 265 -6.93 13.55 15.41
N PHE A 266 -5.77 13.63 14.77
CA PHE A 266 -5.15 12.50 14.09
C PHE A 266 -4.88 11.33 15.04
N ARG A 267 -4.26 11.60 16.20
CA ARG A 267 -3.96 10.57 17.20
C ARG A 267 -5.23 9.84 17.66
N THR A 268 -6.31 10.58 17.86
CA THR A 268 -7.62 10.04 18.25
C THR A 268 -8.22 9.19 17.13
N GLU A 269 -8.20 9.67 15.88
CA GLU A 269 -8.73 8.91 14.73
C GLU A 269 -7.96 7.60 14.50
N VAL A 270 -6.64 7.61 14.64
CA VAL A 270 -5.81 6.40 14.55
C VAL A 270 -6.16 5.44 15.69
N ALA A 271 -6.19 5.90 16.95
CA ALA A 271 -6.52 5.04 18.10
C ALA A 271 -7.88 4.36 17.95
N VAL A 272 -8.90 5.11 17.53
CA VAL A 272 -10.26 4.58 17.32
C VAL A 272 -10.29 3.56 16.16
N PHE A 273 -9.67 3.89 15.03
CA PHE A 273 -9.75 3.04 13.85
C PHE A 273 -8.88 1.78 13.94
N MET A 274 -7.79 1.83 14.71
CA MET A 274 -6.89 0.68 14.90
C MET A 274 -7.59 -0.53 15.50
N LYS A 275 -8.65 -0.35 16.30
CA LYS A 275 -9.49 -1.47 16.76
C LYS A 275 -10.03 -2.29 15.58
N THR A 276 -10.57 -1.61 14.57
CA THR A 276 -11.07 -2.29 13.36
C THR A 276 -9.94 -2.97 12.59
N VAL A 277 -8.75 -2.37 12.55
CA VAL A 277 -7.58 -2.96 11.87
C VAL A 277 -7.13 -4.25 12.58
N VAL A 278 -7.04 -4.23 13.91
CA VAL A 278 -6.68 -5.40 14.73
C VAL A 278 -7.72 -6.51 14.57
N ASP A 279 -9.02 -6.19 14.59
CA ASP A 279 -10.08 -7.18 14.36
C ASP A 279 -9.90 -7.92 13.01
N GLU A 280 -9.49 -7.22 11.96
CA GLU A 280 -9.19 -7.85 10.67
C GLU A 280 -7.90 -8.67 10.71
N PHE A 281 -6.84 -8.23 11.40
CA PHE A 281 -5.62 -9.03 11.57
C PHE A 281 -5.88 -10.34 12.33
N VAL A 282 -6.71 -10.31 13.37
CA VAL A 282 -7.12 -11.52 14.11
C VAL A 282 -7.87 -12.47 13.18
N LYS A 283 -8.79 -11.98 12.34
CA LYS A 283 -9.48 -12.81 11.32
C LYS A 283 -8.53 -13.43 10.30
N LEU A 284 -7.40 -12.78 10.00
CA LEU A 284 -6.36 -13.34 9.13
C LEU A 284 -5.49 -14.40 9.82
N GLY A 285 -5.61 -14.54 11.15
CA GLY A 285 -4.94 -15.54 11.97
C GLY A 285 -3.85 -15.01 12.89
N VAL A 286 -3.69 -13.67 13.01
CA VAL A 286 -2.73 -13.03 13.93
C VAL A 286 -3.35 -12.96 15.34
N ASN A 287 -3.58 -14.14 15.90
CA ASN A 287 -4.42 -14.33 17.09
C ASN A 287 -3.80 -13.74 18.36
N GLU A 288 -2.49 -13.56 18.40
CA GLU A 288 -1.77 -12.95 19.52
C GLU A 288 -2.14 -11.47 19.75
N LEU A 289 -2.81 -10.83 18.79
CA LEU A 289 -3.30 -9.45 18.94
C LEU A 289 -4.65 -9.36 19.67
N GLU A 290 -5.31 -10.50 19.91
CA GLU A 290 -6.63 -10.58 20.58
C GLU A 290 -6.56 -10.12 22.05
N ASP A 291 -5.41 -10.29 22.70
CA ASP A 291 -5.18 -10.00 24.12
C ASP A 291 -4.49 -8.64 24.38
N ILE A 292 -4.26 -7.82 23.35
CA ILE A 292 -3.60 -6.52 23.55
C ILE A 292 -4.58 -5.54 24.21
N PRO A 293 -4.27 -5.02 25.42
CA PRO A 293 -5.15 -4.09 26.12
C PRO A 293 -5.47 -2.87 25.26
N GLU A 294 -6.74 -2.45 25.25
CA GLU A 294 -7.15 -1.22 24.56
C GLU A 294 -6.30 -0.03 25.06
N PRO A 295 -5.88 0.89 24.15
CA PRO A 295 -5.16 2.08 24.57
C PRO A 295 -6.04 2.91 25.52
N PRO A 296 -5.46 3.53 26.56
CA PRO A 296 -6.23 4.25 27.56
C PRO A 296 -7.04 5.38 26.90
N PRO A 297 -8.28 5.64 27.39
CA PRO A 297 -9.11 6.70 26.83
C PRO A 297 -8.40 8.04 26.92
N VAL A 298 -8.35 8.76 25.80
CA VAL A 298 -7.75 10.10 25.72
C VAL A 298 -8.58 11.04 26.60
N ILE A 299 -8.02 11.45 27.73
CA ILE A 299 -8.66 12.39 28.65
C ILE A 299 -8.71 13.77 27.99
N HIS A 300 -9.92 14.25 27.67
CA HIS A 300 -10.15 15.63 27.30
C HIS A 300 -9.90 16.52 28.52
N THR A 301 -8.71 17.09 28.66
CA THR A 301 -8.49 18.20 29.59
C THR A 301 -9.08 19.46 28.96
N ASP A 302 -10.32 19.75 29.32
CA ASP A 302 -10.96 21.04 29.07
C ASP A 302 -10.24 22.09 29.92
N THR A 303 -9.20 22.73 29.36
CA THR A 303 -8.61 23.92 29.95
C THR A 303 -9.37 25.14 29.46
N SER A 304 -10.54 25.35 30.06
CA SER A 304 -11.24 26.62 30.07
C SER A 304 -11.41 27.11 31.51
N ARG A 305 -10.41 27.85 32.00
CA ARG A 305 -10.53 28.81 33.10
C ARG A 305 -9.57 29.97 32.89
#